data_AF-A0A9P3AUN0-F1
#
_entry.id   AF-A0A9P3AUN0-F1
#
_cell.length_a   1.000
_cell.length_b   1.000
_cell.length_c   1.000
_cell.angle_alpha   90.00
_cell.angle_beta   90.00
_cell.angle_gamma   90.00
#
_symmetry.space_group_name_H-M   'P 1'
#
loop_
_entity.id
_entity.type
_entity.pdbx_description
1 polymer ?
#
loop_
_entity_poly.entity_id
_entity_poly.type
_entity_poly.pdbx_seq_one_letter_code
_entity_poly.pdbx_strand_id
1 'polypeptide(L)' 'MYKFIDLFCGIGGFRVALEKRGLECVFSSDIDKKPIKKILGKNQAEILRK' A
#
# COMPACT_ATOMS: atom_id res chain seq x y z
N MET A 1 -7.02 16.30 3.80
CA MET A 1 -6.19 15.08 3.73
C MET A 1 -7.08 13.96 3.23
N TYR A 2 -6.79 13.34 2.08
CA TYR A 2 -7.60 12.24 1.55
C TYR A 2 -6.94 10.90 1.84
N LYS A 3 -7.75 9.93 2.27
CA LYS A 3 -7.32 8.57 2.62
C LYS A 3 -7.85 7.58 1.62
N PHE A 4 -7.09 6.53 1.32
CA PHE A 4 -7.53 5.46 0.42
C PHE A 4 -7.10 4.07 0.88
N ILE A 5 -7.78 3.09 0.30
CA ILE A 5 -7.52 1.67 0.48
C ILE A 5 -7.09 1.10 -0.87
N ASP A 6 -6.02 0.31 -0.88
CA ASP A 6 -5.41 -0.27 -2.07
C ASP A 6 -5.54 -1.80 -2.04
N LEU A 7 -6.68 -2.28 -2.53
CA LEU A 7 -6.97 -3.71 -2.68
C LEU A 7 -6.39 -4.21 -3.99
N PHE A 8 -5.83 -5.42 -3.99
CA PHE A 8 -5.07 -6.00 -5.10
C PHE A 8 -3.80 -5.17 -5.40
N CYS A 9 -3.10 -4.77 -4.33
CA CYS A 9 -2.01 -3.79 -4.43
C CYS A 9 -0.84 -4.26 -5.30
N GLY A 10 -0.68 -5.57 -5.51
CA GLY A 10 0.38 -6.17 -6.30
C GLY A 10 1.74 -5.64 -5.88
N ILE A 11 2.44 -4.98 -6.81
CA ILE A 11 3.75 -4.37 -6.57
C ILE A 11 3.70 -2.98 -5.90
N GLY A 12 2.52 -2.37 -5.76
CA GLY A 12 2.29 -1.07 -5.11
C GLY A 12 2.33 0.15 -6.03
N GLY A 13 2.16 -0.01 -7.36
CA GLY A 13 2.21 1.11 -8.31
C GLY A 13 1.10 2.14 -8.12
N PHE A 14 -0.13 1.69 -7.83
CA PHE A 14 -1.28 2.54 -7.59
C PHE A 14 -1.10 3.40 -6.34
N ARG A 15 -0.64 2.78 -5.25
CA ARG A 15 -0.26 3.46 -4.02
C ARG A 15 0.75 4.58 -4.26
N VAL A 16 1.85 4.31 -4.96
CA VAL A 16 2.90 5.32 -5.23
C VAL A 16 2.35 6.51 -5.98
N ALA A 17 1.47 6.29 -6.96
CA ALA A 17 0.86 7.37 -7.72
C ALA A 17 -0.03 8.27 -6.84
N LEU A 18 -0.78 7.69 -5.90
CA LEU A 18 -1.66 8.42 -4.99
C LEU A 18 -0.89 9.12 -3.86
N GLU A 19 0.12 8.47 -3.29
CA GLU A 19 0.99 9.10 -2.28
C GLU A 19 1.74 10.31 -2.85
N LYS A 20 2.20 10.26 -4.11
CA LYS A 20 2.79 11.41 -4.82
C LYS A 20 1.80 12.57 -5.02
N ARG A 21 0.50 12.30 -4.97
CA ARG A 21 -0.56 13.32 -5.00
C ARG A 21 -1.00 13.80 -3.62
N GLY A 22 -0.33 13.37 -2.56
CA GLY A 22 -0.64 13.77 -1.18
C GLY A 22 -1.81 13.01 -0.56
N LEU A 23 -2.18 11.85 -1.10
CA LEU A 23 -3.13 10.94 -0.46
C LEU A 23 -2.41 9.99 0.48
N GLU A 24 -3.07 9.61 1.57
CA GLU A 24 -2.56 8.67 2.56
C GLU A 24 -3.21 7.30 2.36
N CYS A 25 -2.38 6.26 2.15
CA CYS A 25 -2.89 4.90 2.08
C CYS A 25 -3.03 4.32 3.48
N VAL A 26 -4.25 3.95 3.86
CA VAL A 26 -4.59 3.43 5.20
C VAL A 26 -4.91 1.95 5.21
N PHE A 27 -4.82 1.26 4.07
CA PHE A 27 -4.87 -0.21 4.00
C PHE A 27 -4.37 -0.70 2.64
N SER A 28 -3.65 -1.82 2.61
CA SER A 28 -3.40 -2.59 1.38
C SER A 28 -3.58 -4.07 1.60
N SER A 29 -4.07 -4.75 0.58
CA SER A 29 -4.22 -6.21 0.57
C SER A 29 -3.97 -6.77 -0.81
N ASP A 30 -3.35 -7.95 -0.86
CA ASP A 30 -3.21 -8.76 -2.06
C ASP A 30 -3.49 -10.23 -1.72
N ILE A 31 -3.87 -11.01 -2.73
CA ILE A 31 -4.09 -12.45 -2.61
C ILE A 31 -2.76 -13.23 -2.60
N ASP A 32 -1.73 -12.68 -3.24
CA ASP A 32 -0.44 -13.36 -3.35
C ASP A 32 0.37 -13.21 -2.05
N LYS A 33 0.89 -14.33 -1.57
CA LYS A 33 1.66 -14.42 -0.32
C LYS A 33 3.09 -13.92 -0.46
N LYS A 34 3.52 -13.52 -1.66
CA LYS A 34 4.85 -12.92 -1.90
C LYS A 34 4.75 -11.40 -1.74
N PRO A 35 5.05 -10.84 -0.55
CA PRO A 35 5.13 -9.40 -0.43
C PRO A 35 6.40 -8.97 -1.15
N ILE A 36 6.31 -8.07 -2.12
CA ILE A 36 7.49 -7.42 -2.69
C ILE A 36 7.98 -6.44 -1.63
N LYS A 37 8.74 -7.00 -0.67
CA LYS A 37 9.15 -6.42 0.61
C LYS A 37 10.13 -5.24 0.46
N LYS A 38 10.28 -4.62 -0.72
CA LYS A 38 11.57 -3.98 -1.04
C LYS A 38 11.59 -2.78 -1.99
N ILE A 39 10.48 -2.12 -2.32
CA ILE A 39 10.52 -0.93 -3.20
C ILE A 39 10.28 0.38 -2.45
N LEU A 40 9.50 0.37 -1.37
CA LEU A 40 9.49 1.44 -0.38
C LEU A 40 9.75 0.79 0.97
N GLY A 41 10.66 1.33 1.78
CA GLY A 41 11.11 0.76 3.06
C GLY A 41 10.05 0.63 4.17
N LYS A 42 8.81 0.28 3.84
CA LYS A 42 7.70 0.01 4.73
C LYS A 42 7.16 -1.39 4.45
N ASN A 43 7.05 -2.19 5.50
CA ASN A 43 6.56 -3.57 5.44
C ASN A 43 5.07 -3.53 5.05
N GLN A 44 4.73 -3.88 3.81
CA GLN A 44 3.36 -3.77 3.27
C GLN A 44 2.36 -4.78 3.88
N ALA A 45 2.80 -5.67 4.77
CA ALA A 45 1.93 -6.61 5.48
C ALA A 45 1.27 -6.01 6.74
N GLU A 46 1.65 -4.81 7.19
CA GLU A 46 1.12 -4.18 8.40
C GLU A 46 0.51 -2.81 8.10
N ILE A 47 -0.66 -2.81 7.45
CA ILE A 47 -1.68 -1.83 7.82
C ILE A 47 -2.82 -2.56 8.52
N LEU A 48 -2.46 -3.28 9.57
CA LEU A 48 -3.35 -3.66 10.67
C LEU A 48 -2.92 -2.85 11.89
N ARG A 49 -2.98 -1.52 11.79
CA ARG A 49 -3.03 -0.68 13.00
C ARG A 49 -4.47 -0.24 13.16
N LYS A 50 -5.07 -0.76 14.23
CA LYS A 50 -6.32 -0.26 14.82
C LYS A 50 -6.34 1.26 14.82
#